data_AF-A0A529JW33-F1
#
_entry.id   AF-A0A529JW33-F1
#
_cell.length_a   1.000
_cell.length_b   1.000
_cell.length_c   1.000
_cell.angle_alpha   90.00
_cell.angle_beta   90.00
_cell.angle_gamma   90.00
#
_symmetry.space_group_name_H-M   'P 1'
#
loop_
_entity.id
_entity.type
_entity.pdbx_description
1 polymer ?
#
loop_
_entity_poly.entity_id
_entity_poly.type
_entity_poly.pdbx_seq_one_letter_code
_entity_poly.pdbx_strand_id
1 'polypeptide(L)'
;MAFGSFGVGLVIGVGGAYGKLYGGPVVRDLLEVYTTVVRAVPELVLILLLYFAGTDLINQLLTALGHAAIDINGVVAGIGVLGVVQGAYSTEVLRGAILGIPQGQIEAARAYGMPPGLLLRRITLPAMLPFAIPGLANLWLIATKD
;
A
#
# COMPACT_ATOMS: atom_id res chain seq x y z
N MET A 1 -9.44 -3.43 15.27
CA MET A 1 -9.11 -3.93 13.93
C MET A 1 -8.63 -2.80 13.03
N ALA A 2 -9.38 -1.69 12.92
CA ALA A 2 -9.03 -0.50 12.12
C ALA A 2 -7.58 0.01 12.27
N PHE A 3 -7.06 0.17 13.49
CA PHE A 3 -5.65 0.59 13.69
C PHE A 3 -4.64 -0.42 13.13
N GLY A 4 -4.92 -1.72 13.24
CA GLY A 4 -4.04 -2.79 12.75
C GLY A 4 -4.04 -2.88 11.23
N SER A 5 -5.23 -2.85 10.60
CA SER A 5 -5.37 -2.87 9.14
C SER A 5 -4.80 -1.61 8.50
N PHE A 6 -5.04 -0.43 9.08
CA PHE A 6 -4.47 0.82 8.59
C PHE A 6 -2.94 0.86 8.71
N GLY A 7 -2.39 0.35 9.82
CA GLY A 7 -0.93 0.24 9.99
C GLY A 7 -0.29 -0.65 8.92
N VAL A 8 -0.87 -1.84 8.67
CA VAL A 8 -0.43 -2.75 7.61
C VAL A 8 -0.58 -2.09 6.23
N GLY A 9 -1.72 -1.44 5.98
CA GLY A 9 -1.98 -0.71 4.75
C GLY A 9 -0.98 0.42 4.51
N LEU A 10 -0.58 1.18 5.53
CA LEU A 10 0.45 2.20 5.39
C LEU A 10 1.82 1.61 5.04
N VAL A 11 2.21 0.50 5.68
CA VAL A 11 3.47 -0.17 5.37
C VAL A 11 3.49 -0.67 3.92
N ILE A 12 2.41 -1.32 3.49
CA ILE A 12 2.21 -1.76 2.09
C ILE A 12 2.19 -0.54 1.16
N GLY A 13 1.54 0.55 1.56
CA GLY A 13 1.40 1.78 0.81
C GLY A 13 2.74 2.46 0.55
N VAL A 14 3.58 2.59 1.57
CA VAL A 14 4.93 3.16 1.47
C VAL A 14 5.81 2.26 0.60
N GLY A 15 5.78 0.95 0.83
CA GLY A 15 6.54 -0.02 0.03
C GLY A 15 6.11 -0.03 -1.45
N GLY A 16 4.81 -0.03 -1.70
CA GLY A 16 4.21 0.01 -3.04
C GLY A 16 4.51 1.31 -3.77
N ALA A 17 4.40 2.46 -3.09
CA ALA A 17 4.73 3.76 -3.69
C ALA A 17 6.22 3.84 -4.04
N TYR A 18 7.09 3.37 -3.14
CA TYR A 18 8.52 3.31 -3.39
C TYR A 18 8.85 2.38 -4.56
N GLY A 19 8.27 1.17 -4.59
CA GLY A 19 8.45 0.20 -5.68
C GLY A 19 7.95 0.70 -7.03
N LYS A 20 6.85 1.45 -7.08
CA LYS A 20 6.35 2.05 -8.32
C LYS A 20 7.20 3.21 -8.83
N LEU A 21 7.84 3.96 -7.94
CA LEU A 21 8.60 5.16 -8.29
C LEU A 21 10.07 4.86 -8.60
N TYR A 22 10.67 3.93 -7.85
CA TYR A 22 12.11 3.63 -7.91
C TYR A 22 12.42 2.19 -8.32
N GLY A 23 11.41 1.32 -8.44
CA GLY A 23 11.59 -0.06 -8.88
C GLY A 23 11.85 -0.18 -10.38
N GLY A 24 12.34 -1.35 -10.79
CA GLY A 24 12.49 -1.70 -12.21
C GLY A 24 11.14 -1.87 -12.92
N PRO A 25 11.15 -2.04 -14.26
CA PRO A 25 9.92 -2.11 -15.07
C PRO A 25 8.98 -3.24 -14.61
N VAL A 26 9.54 -4.40 -14.26
CA VAL A 26 8.76 -5.56 -13.79
C VAL A 26 8.06 -5.29 -12.46
N VAL A 27 8.75 -4.69 -11.49
CA VAL A 27 8.18 -4.40 -10.16
C VAL A 27 7.10 -3.34 -10.28
N ARG A 28 7.33 -2.32 -11.11
CA ARG A 28 6.36 -1.28 -11.39
C ARG A 28 5.09 -1.86 -12.01
N ASP A 29 5.22 -2.68 -13.06
CA ASP A 29 4.06 -3.27 -13.75
C ASP A 29 3.26 -4.19 -12.83
N LEU A 30 3.93 -5.03 -12.03
CA LEU A 30 3.26 -5.89 -11.05
C LEU A 30 2.47 -5.09 -10.01
N LEU A 31 3.08 -4.04 -9.46
CA LEU A 31 2.40 -3.15 -8.51
C LEU A 31 1.27 -2.36 -9.19
N GLU A 32 1.42 -2.02 -10.46
CA GLU A 32 0.40 -1.31 -11.24
C GLU A 32 -0.82 -2.18 -11.49
N VAL A 33 -0.63 -3.44 -11.88
CA VAL A 33 -1.69 -4.44 -11.97
C VAL A 33 -2.37 -4.62 -10.62
N TYR A 34 -1.61 -4.83 -9.55
CA TYR A 34 -2.15 -4.97 -8.19
C TYR A 34 -3.05 -3.79 -7.80
N THR A 35 -2.52 -2.56 -7.87
CA THR A 35 -3.31 -1.38 -7.48
C THR A 35 -4.51 -1.13 -8.39
N THR A 36 -4.39 -1.46 -9.68
CA THR A 36 -5.47 -1.27 -10.66
C THR A 36 -6.61 -2.24 -10.38
N VAL A 37 -6.31 -3.52 -10.14
CA VAL A 37 -7.32 -4.54 -9.82
C VAL A 37 -8.06 -4.16 -8.53
N VAL A 38 -7.34 -3.80 -7.48
CA VAL A 38 -7.96 -3.43 -6.19
C VAL A 38 -8.88 -2.22 -6.33
N ARG A 39 -8.53 -1.25 -7.18
CA ARG A 39 -9.33 -0.03 -7.41
C ARG A 39 -10.44 -0.20 -8.45
N ALA A 40 -10.38 -1.24 -9.29
CA ALA A 40 -11.38 -1.53 -10.32
C ALA A 40 -12.56 -2.35 -9.78
N VAL A 41 -12.33 -3.15 -8.73
CA VAL A 41 -13.36 -3.99 -8.10
C VAL A 41 -14.03 -3.21 -6.97
N PRO A 42 -15.36 -3.28 -6.81
CA PRO A 42 -16.05 -2.70 -5.65
C PRO A 42 -15.46 -3.24 -4.34
N GLU A 43 -15.16 -2.33 -3.40
CA GLU A 43 -14.43 -2.65 -2.16
C GLU A 43 -15.07 -3.78 -1.36
N LEU A 44 -16.39 -3.74 -1.17
CA LEU A 44 -17.12 -4.79 -0.47
C LEU A 44 -16.95 -6.17 -1.11
N VAL A 45 -17.02 -6.24 -2.45
CA VAL A 45 -16.87 -7.50 -3.20
C VAL A 45 -15.45 -8.03 -3.05
N LEU A 46 -14.46 -7.14 -3.10
CA LEU A 46 -13.06 -7.50 -2.95
C LEU A 46 -12.75 -8.03 -1.55
N ILE A 47 -13.30 -7.39 -0.50
CA ILE A 47 -13.14 -7.86 0.89
C ILE A 47 -13.73 -9.25 1.06
N LEU A 48 -14.93 -9.50 0.53
CA LEU A 48 -15.58 -10.82 0.58
C LEU A 48 -14.74 -11.87 -0.16
N LEU A 49 -14.32 -11.56 -1.39
CA LEU A 49 -13.48 -12.46 -2.18
C LEU A 49 -12.17 -12.79 -1.46
N LEU A 50 -11.45 -11.79 -0.97
CA LEU A 50 -10.18 -12.00 -0.28
C LEU A 50 -10.36 -12.73 1.06
N TYR A 51 -11.47 -12.50 1.77
CA TYR A 51 -11.76 -13.21 3.00
C TYR A 51 -12.03 -14.70 2.74
N PHE A 52 -12.97 -15.03 1.84
CA PHE A 52 -13.36 -16.42 1.57
C PHE A 52 -12.33 -17.17 0.71
N ALA A 53 -11.91 -16.59 -0.41
CA ALA A 53 -10.94 -17.23 -1.30
C ALA A 53 -9.52 -17.19 -0.72
N GLY A 54 -9.16 -16.15 0.04
CA GLY A 54 -7.84 -16.05 0.65
C GLY A 54 -7.64 -17.05 1.78
N THR A 55 -8.63 -17.25 2.65
CA THR A 55 -8.55 -18.26 3.72
C THR A 55 -8.51 -19.67 3.17
N ASP A 56 -9.33 -19.97 2.15
CA ASP A 56 -9.32 -21.25 1.44
C ASP A 56 -7.98 -21.51 0.73
N LEU A 57 -7.47 -20.53 -0.02
CA LEU A 57 -6.17 -20.65 -0.70
C LEU A 57 -5.01 -20.86 0.28
N ILE A 58 -4.99 -20.14 1.40
CA ILE A 58 -3.98 -20.32 2.43
C ILE A 58 -4.05 -21.74 3.00
N ASN A 59 -5.25 -22.23 3.33
CA ASN A 59 -5.41 -23.60 3.86
C ASN A 59 -5.00 -24.67 2.83
N GLN A 60 -5.31 -24.49 1.55
CA GLN A 60 -4.87 -25.40 0.49
C GLN A 60 -3.35 -25.40 0.33
N LEU A 61 -2.71 -24.23 0.38
CA LEU A 61 -1.24 -24.11 0.33
C LEU A 61 -0.58 -24.75 1.55
N LEU A 62 -1.11 -24.53 2.76
CA LEU A 62 -0.60 -25.19 3.97
C LEU A 62 -0.74 -26.70 3.88
N THR A 63 -1.88 -27.19 3.40
CA THR A 63 -2.12 -28.63 3.22
C THR A 63 -1.17 -29.23 2.18
N ALA A 64 -0.93 -28.52 1.06
CA ALA A 64 0.03 -28.93 0.04
C ALA A 64 1.49 -28.97 0.56
N LEU A 65 1.82 -28.12 1.53
CA LEU A 65 3.10 -28.11 2.23
C LEU A 65 3.17 -29.12 3.39
N GLY A 66 2.11 -29.92 3.60
CA GLY A 66 2.04 -30.96 4.64
C GLY A 66 1.71 -30.46 6.04
N HIS A 67 1.27 -29.20 6.17
CA HIS A 67 0.80 -28.62 7.44
C HIS A 67 -0.71 -28.82 7.60
N ALA A 68 -1.15 -29.01 8.85
CA ALA A 68 -2.57 -29.06 9.17
C ALA A 68 -3.23 -27.71 8.88
N ALA A 69 -4.48 -27.74 8.40
CA ALA A 69 -5.28 -26.53 8.20
C ALA A 69 -5.30 -25.70 9.49
N ILE A 70 -4.94 -24.42 9.37
CA ILE A 70 -4.95 -23.50 10.50
C ILE A 70 -6.29 -22.77 10.47
N ASP A 71 -7.03 -22.82 11.56
CA ASP A 71 -8.20 -21.98 11.73
C ASP A 71 -7.71 -20.54 11.94
N ILE A 72 -7.63 -19.78 10.83
CA ILE A 72 -7.16 -18.40 10.86
C ILE A 72 -8.22 -17.60 11.61
N ASN A 73 -7.83 -17.06 12.76
CA ASN A 73 -8.70 -16.18 13.54
C ASN A 73 -9.28 -15.08 12.62
N GLY A 74 -10.61 -14.99 12.54
CA GLY A 74 -11.31 -14.08 11.63
C GLY A 74 -10.88 -12.61 11.79
N VAL A 75 -10.40 -12.23 12.97
CA VAL A 75 -9.82 -10.90 13.24
C VAL A 75 -8.51 -10.69 12.48
N VAL A 76 -7.63 -11.69 12.45
CA VAL A 76 -6.34 -11.63 11.75
C VAL A 76 -6.55 -11.65 10.23
N ALA A 77 -7.44 -12.52 9.76
CA ALA A 77 -7.83 -12.56 8.35
C ALA A 77 -8.42 -11.20 7.91
N GLY A 78 -9.34 -10.64 8.69
CA GLY A 78 -9.92 -9.33 8.43
C GLY A 78 -8.88 -8.21 8.40
N ILE A 79 -7.95 -8.18 9.36
CA ILE A 79 -6.84 -7.21 9.37
C ILE A 79 -5.97 -7.35 8.13
N GLY A 80 -5.66 -8.57 7.69
CA GLY A 80 -4.86 -8.84 6.50
C GLY A 80 -5.55 -8.37 5.23
N VAL A 81 -6.81 -8.76 5.03
CA VAL A 81 -7.61 -8.36 3.86
C VAL A 81 -7.76 -6.84 3.77
N LEU A 82 -8.21 -6.21 4.86
CA LEU A 82 -8.37 -4.76 4.91
C LEU A 82 -7.02 -4.05 4.74
N GLY A 83 -5.93 -4.59 5.31
CA GLY A 83 -4.59 -4.05 5.16
C GLY A 83 -4.10 -4.08 3.71
N VAL A 84 -4.37 -5.15 2.96
CA VAL A 84 -4.03 -5.24 1.53
C VAL A 84 -4.84 -4.21 0.74
N VAL A 85 -6.16 -4.18 0.92
CA VAL A 85 -7.03 -3.22 0.22
C VAL A 85 -6.58 -1.78 0.49
N GLN A 86 -6.45 -1.42 1.77
CA GLN A 86 -5.98 -0.09 2.18
C GLN A 86 -4.56 0.20 1.71
N GLY A 87 -3.70 -0.80 1.58
CA GLY A 87 -2.35 -0.66 1.06
C GLY A 87 -2.30 -0.28 -0.41
N ALA A 88 -3.21 -0.80 -1.24
CA ALA A 88 -3.32 -0.40 -2.63
C ALA A 88 -3.74 1.07 -2.77
N TYR A 89 -4.74 1.50 -1.99
CA TYR A 89 -5.18 2.91 -1.98
C TYR A 89 -4.09 3.83 -1.43
N SER A 90 -3.44 3.45 -0.32
CA SER A 90 -2.35 4.22 0.28
C SER A 90 -1.16 4.36 -0.68
N THR A 91 -0.85 3.31 -1.46
CA THR A 91 0.20 3.35 -2.50
C THR A 91 -0.06 4.47 -3.50
N GLU A 92 -1.29 4.59 -3.99
CA GLU A 92 -1.64 5.58 -5.01
C GLU A 92 -1.72 7.00 -4.44
N VAL A 93 -2.19 7.16 -3.20
CA VAL A 93 -2.15 8.45 -2.48
C VAL A 93 -0.71 8.92 -2.32
N LEU A 94 0.17 8.07 -1.81
CA LEU A 94 1.58 8.40 -1.58
C LEU A 94 2.33 8.65 -2.89
N ARG A 95 2.08 7.82 -3.91
CA ARG A 95 2.63 8.03 -5.25
C ARG A 95 2.18 9.36 -5.85
N GLY A 96 0.88 9.67 -5.78
CA GLY A 96 0.33 10.94 -6.24
C GLY A 96 0.93 12.14 -5.50
N ALA A 97 1.10 12.02 -4.18
CA ALA A 97 1.73 13.04 -3.35
C ALA A 97 3.19 13.31 -3.73
N ILE A 98 3.97 12.26 -4.03
CA ILE A 98 5.36 12.41 -4.46
C ILE A 98 5.44 13.03 -5.87
N LEU A 99 4.55 12.62 -6.79
CA LEU A 99 4.49 13.19 -8.14
C LEU A 99 4.02 14.66 -8.15
N GLY A 100 3.28 15.08 -7.12
CA GLY A 100 2.87 16.47 -6.93
C GLY A 100 4.00 17.43 -6.53
N ILE A 101 5.19 16.90 -6.16
CA ILE A 101 6.34 17.74 -5.81
C ILE A 101 6.90 18.40 -7.07
N PRO A 102 7.14 19.73 -7.07
CA PRO A 102 7.78 20.41 -8.19
C PRO A 102 9.14 19.79 -8.52
N GLN A 103 9.31 19.31 -9.76
CA GLN A 103 10.54 18.63 -10.21
C GLN A 103 11.80 19.49 -10.02
N GLY A 104 11.66 20.83 -10.16
CA GLY A 104 12.77 21.77 -9.96
C GLY A 104 13.42 21.69 -8.56
N GLN A 105 12.68 21.32 -7.50
CA GLN A 105 13.27 21.12 -6.17
C GLN A 105 14.18 19.88 -6.14
N ILE A 106 13.77 18.82 -6.84
CA ILE A 106 14.51 17.57 -6.92
C ILE A 106 15.75 17.73 -7.80
N GLU A 107 15.63 18.49 -8.90
CA GLU A 107 16.74 18.81 -9.80
C GLU A 107 17.77 19.73 -9.14
N ALA A 108 17.33 20.78 -8.43
CA ALA A 108 18.22 21.68 -7.69
C ALA A 108 19.00 20.93 -6.59
N ALA A 109 18.35 20.02 -5.88
CA ALA A 109 18.99 19.18 -4.87
C ALA A 109 20.07 18.25 -5.47
N ARG A 110 19.79 17.68 -6.63
CA ARG A 110 20.75 16.86 -7.38
C ARG A 110 21.93 17.69 -7.89
N ALA A 111 21.68 18.90 -8.40
CA ALA A 111 22.74 19.82 -8.83
C ALA A 111 23.64 20.26 -7.67
N TYR A 112 23.10 20.34 -6.45
CA TYR A 112 23.85 20.60 -5.22
C TYR A 112 24.61 19.36 -4.68
N GLY A 113 24.56 18.22 -5.38
CA GLY A 113 25.27 17.01 -5.00
C GLY A 113 24.64 16.22 -3.85
N MET A 114 23.35 16.41 -3.56
CA MET A 114 22.70 15.63 -2.50
C MET A 114 22.58 14.15 -2.89
N PRO A 115 23.04 13.21 -2.04
CA PRO A 115 22.82 11.78 -2.29
C PRO A 115 21.32 11.44 -2.17
N PRO A 116 20.85 10.36 -2.82
CA PRO A 116 19.42 10.00 -2.88
C PRO A 116 18.74 9.89 -1.51
N GLY A 117 19.42 9.33 -0.51
CA GLY A 117 18.87 9.22 0.85
C GLY A 117 18.71 10.58 1.56
N LEU A 118 19.63 11.52 1.31
CA LEU A 118 19.55 12.88 1.87
C LEU A 118 18.43 13.68 1.19
N LEU A 119 18.33 13.57 -0.13
CA LEU A 119 17.27 14.17 -0.94
C LEU A 119 15.90 13.65 -0.47
N LEU A 120 15.75 12.34 -0.31
CA LEU A 120 14.52 11.73 0.17
C LEU A 120 14.14 12.28 1.55
N ARG A 121 15.08 12.26 2.52
CA ARG A 121 14.79 12.64 3.91
C ARG A 121 14.54 14.13 4.11
N ARG A 122 15.26 14.99 3.38
CA ARG A 122 15.20 16.46 3.60
C ARG A 122 14.28 17.19 2.64
N ILE A 123 13.95 16.61 1.50
CA ILE A 123 13.19 17.31 0.44
C ILE A 123 11.93 16.51 0.13
N THR A 124 12.06 15.28 -0.37
CA THR A 124 10.90 14.53 -0.86
C THR A 124 9.90 14.18 0.24
N LEU A 125 10.33 13.61 1.36
CA LEU A 125 9.45 13.24 2.47
C LEU A 125 8.72 14.45 3.09
N PRO A 126 9.39 15.54 3.50
CA PRO A 126 8.69 16.69 4.04
C PRO A 126 7.82 17.40 3.01
N ALA A 127 8.22 17.44 1.73
CA ALA A 127 7.42 18.06 0.68
C ALA A 127 6.19 17.22 0.28
N MET A 128 6.25 15.89 0.31
CA MET A 128 5.09 15.03 -0.01
C MET A 128 4.03 15.03 1.10
N LEU A 129 4.43 15.21 2.37
CA LEU A 129 3.53 15.06 3.52
C LEU A 129 2.25 15.91 3.43
N PRO A 130 2.31 17.23 3.12
CA PRO A 130 1.12 18.05 2.96
C PRO A 130 0.15 17.54 1.86
N PHE A 131 0.68 16.90 0.81
CA PHE A 131 -0.13 16.32 -0.26
C PHE A 131 -0.69 14.93 0.11
N ALA A 132 0.06 14.15 0.89
CA ALA A 132 -0.33 12.81 1.31
C ALA A 132 -1.35 12.82 2.46
N ILE A 133 -1.21 13.73 3.42
CA ILE A 133 -2.03 13.77 4.65
C ILE A 133 -3.53 13.81 4.36
N PRO A 134 -4.06 14.66 3.46
CA PRO A 134 -5.50 14.69 3.17
C PRO A 134 -6.01 13.36 2.62
N GLY A 135 -5.25 12.72 1.71
CA GLY A 135 -5.62 11.43 1.13
C GLY A 135 -5.58 10.29 2.16
N LEU A 136 -4.54 10.26 3.00
CA LEU A 136 -4.41 9.27 4.07
C LEU A 136 -5.47 9.45 5.16
N ALA A 137 -5.82 10.69 5.50
CA ALA A 137 -6.90 11.00 6.43
C ALA A 137 -8.26 10.52 5.92
N ASN A 138 -8.50 10.63 4.60
CA ASN A 138 -9.71 10.08 4.00
C ASN A 138 -9.76 8.54 4.11
N LEU A 139 -8.65 7.86 3.83
CA LEU A 139 -8.57 6.40 3.99
C LEU A 139 -8.75 5.96 5.43
N TRP A 140 -8.19 6.71 6.38
CA TRP A 140 -8.39 6.48 7.80
C TRP A 140 -9.88 6.57 8.21
N LEU A 141 -10.58 7.60 7.71
CA LEU A 141 -12.01 7.76 7.99
C LEU A 141 -12.85 6.60 7.44
N ILE A 142 -12.51 6.10 6.27
CA ILE A 142 -13.18 4.92 5.68
C ILE A 142 -12.90 3.69 6.55
N ALA A 143 -11.63 3.41 6.86
CA ALA A 143 -11.22 2.29 7.69
C ALA A 143 -11.78 2.30 9.13
N THR A 144 -12.22 3.46 9.63
CA THR A 144 -12.86 3.60 10.96
C THR A 144 -14.38 3.49 10.88
N LYS A 145 -14.96 3.73 9.71
CA LYS A 145 -16.41 3.64 9.46
C LYS A 145 -16.84 2.20 9.16
N ASP A 146 -15.97 1.42 8.55
CA ASP A 146 -16.15 -0.01 8.26
C ASP A 146 -15.72 -0.91 9.43
#